data_AF-A0A0C5WQ62-F1
#
_entry.id   AF-A0A0C5WQ62-F1
#
_cell.length_a   1.000
_cell.length_b   1.000
_cell.length_c   1.000
_cell.angle_alpha   90.00
_cell.angle_beta   90.00
_cell.angle_gamma   90.00
#
_symmetry.space_group_name_H-M   'P 1'
#
loop_
_entity.id
_entity.type
_entity.pdbx_description
1 polymer ?
#
loop_
_entity_poly.entity_id
_entity_poly.type
_entity_poly.pdbx_seq_one_letter_code
_entity_poly.pdbx_strand_id
1 'polypeptide(L)'
;MITVEKKDGHKLKISHVIPETTNRQLDLFIFVPGELGLNSNIIAEDEFFHNAIQGKRTYYSDVNHLPLVHSRLASRGKLSTEQYRLSLSLYAYQYALALEKTTQQLLDDKEDRSLDEVEEIAQLTMRILKRLRRNVPTDKKLHKYYENVDNYLSWFTEQRLLELVAHLPRSSDYSEIKSLLLEVCERESEHRSKHDYNSSKAMEDPTRMSNKMRLLRRLIEYPVTMKEKTTELGQNTRKVVTGFAAGFVMIFVTLMLIKARGVLGDITASFILVLSFIYAAREVFKDDLKTMLWRWVRKGKPKWRKQFFDVNSNQLIGRQLEWMEYCAFKELDKEIRKVRKHKVSQHEETVLHYKSTTRMSPTKFLTGYEQTRESIMLDLRTITRLMEKGSQKIYQLKDGQVSKESVEKRHLINLVTREKVDDKTISIQRWKVIMNRSKIVDIEPIETYNGE
;
A
#
# COMPACT_ATOMS: atom_id res chain seq x y z
N MET A 1 -15.07 3.92 1.15
CA MET A 1 -14.75 2.97 2.23
C MET A 1 -13.35 2.42 1.99
N ILE A 2 -12.53 2.32 3.05
CA ILE A 2 -11.18 1.74 2.99
C ILE A 2 -11.29 0.23 3.20
N THR A 3 -10.55 -0.55 2.43
CA THR A 3 -10.39 -1.99 2.62
C THR A 3 -8.95 -2.29 2.96
N VAL A 4 -8.74 -3.20 3.92
CA VAL A 4 -7.40 -3.66 4.32
C VAL A 4 -7.36 -5.17 4.09
N GLU A 5 -6.47 -5.59 3.20
CA GLU A 5 -6.32 -6.98 2.78
C GLU A 5 -4.92 -7.50 3.14
N LYS A 6 -4.86 -8.75 3.57
CA LYS A 6 -3.60 -9.48 3.77
C LYS A 6 -3.01 -9.82 2.40
N LYS A 7 -1.71 -9.60 2.23
CA LYS A 7 -0.92 -10.14 1.11
C LYS A 7 0.18 -11.03 1.66
N ASP A 8 0.87 -11.73 0.75
CA ASP A 8 1.89 -12.71 1.13
C ASP A 8 2.98 -12.12 2.04
N GLY A 9 3.36 -12.90 3.06
CA GLY A 9 4.41 -12.58 4.01
C GLY A 9 4.01 -11.49 5.00
N HIS A 10 4.63 -10.30 4.89
CA HIS A 10 4.53 -9.19 5.85
C HIS A 10 3.77 -7.98 5.29
N LYS A 11 3.04 -8.17 4.19
CA LYS A 11 2.47 -7.05 3.41
C LYS A 11 0.98 -6.91 3.67
N LEU A 12 0.57 -5.69 3.97
CA LEU A 12 -0.82 -5.26 4.01
C LEU A 12 -1.12 -4.41 2.78
N LYS A 13 -2.27 -4.64 2.15
CA LYS A 13 -2.77 -3.79 1.07
C LYS A 13 -3.95 -2.99 1.60
N ILE A 14 -3.77 -1.68 1.68
CA ILE A 14 -4.80 -0.72 2.04
C ILE A 14 -5.30 -0.11 0.73
N SER A 15 -6.56 -0.35 0.39
CA SER A 15 -7.17 0.15 -0.84
C SER A 15 -8.37 1.03 -0.55
N HIS A 16 -8.51 2.09 -1.34
CA HIS A 16 -9.67 2.96 -1.23
C HIS A 16 -9.96 3.60 -2.59
N VAL A 17 -11.25 3.75 -2.86
CA VAL A 17 -11.74 4.41 -4.06
C VAL A 17 -11.95 5.90 -3.76
N ILE A 18 -11.46 6.72 -4.68
CA ILE A 18 -11.45 8.17 -4.63
C ILE A 18 -12.37 8.66 -5.74
N PRO A 19 -13.55 9.21 -5.39
CA PRO A 19 -14.41 9.87 -6.36
C PRO A 19 -13.76 11.15 -6.88
N GLU A 20 -14.42 11.80 -7.84
CA GLU A 20 -14.06 13.08 -8.48
C GLU A 20 -14.00 14.30 -7.52
N THR A 21 -13.58 14.10 -6.28
CA THR A 21 -13.40 15.13 -5.26
C THR A 21 -12.07 15.83 -5.46
N THR A 22 -12.05 17.14 -5.24
CA THR A 22 -10.86 17.94 -5.50
C THR A 22 -9.83 17.77 -4.39
N ASN A 23 -10.25 17.54 -3.13
CA ASN A 23 -9.32 17.43 -2.00
C ASN A 23 -9.68 16.26 -1.08
N ARG A 24 -8.68 15.45 -0.73
CA ARG A 24 -8.84 14.32 0.18
C ARG A 24 -7.64 14.19 1.10
N GLN A 25 -7.89 13.88 2.36
CA GLN A 25 -6.85 13.54 3.32
C GLN A 25 -7.06 12.10 3.81
N LEU A 26 -5.99 11.30 3.79
CA LEU A 26 -5.92 9.98 4.39
C LEU A 26 -4.87 10.00 5.49
N ASP A 27 -5.26 9.66 6.71
CA ASP A 27 -4.34 9.40 7.81
C ASP A 27 -4.31 7.90 8.13
N LEU A 28 -3.11 7.35 8.31
CA LEU A 28 -2.86 5.99 8.81
C LEU A 28 -2.08 6.12 10.12
N PHE A 29 -2.66 5.63 11.21
CA PHE A 29 -2.01 5.54 12.51
C PHE A 29 -1.67 4.08 12.79
N ILE A 30 -0.38 3.77 12.80
CA ILE A 30 0.13 2.43 13.09
C ILE A 30 0.60 2.41 14.54
N PHE A 31 -0.12 1.71 15.39
CA PHE A 31 0.18 1.54 16.81
C PHE A 31 1.00 0.26 16.99
N VAL A 32 2.27 0.44 17.31
CA VAL A 32 3.24 -0.63 17.50
C VAL A 32 3.42 -0.87 19.00
N PRO A 33 3.35 -2.13 19.49
CA PRO A 33 3.58 -2.44 20.91
C PRO A 33 4.96 -1.96 21.38
N GLY A 34 5.00 -1.31 22.55
CA GLY A 34 6.24 -0.77 23.13
C GLY A 34 7.28 -1.84 23.47
N GLU A 35 6.86 -3.10 23.68
CA GLU A 35 7.78 -4.24 23.85
C GLU A 35 8.74 -4.42 22.65
N LEU A 36 8.38 -3.92 21.46
CA LEU A 36 9.24 -3.97 20.27
C LEU A 36 10.30 -2.85 20.27
N GLY A 37 10.20 -1.87 21.16
CA GLY A 37 11.17 -0.79 21.32
C GLY A 37 11.27 0.18 20.13
N LEU A 38 10.32 0.16 19.19
CA LEU A 38 10.35 1.01 17.99
C LEU A 38 10.42 2.49 18.38
N ASN A 39 11.40 3.22 17.82
CA ASN A 39 11.55 4.66 18.00
C ASN A 39 12.32 5.27 16.81
N SER A 40 12.36 6.61 16.75
CA SER A 40 13.00 7.39 15.68
C SER A 40 14.51 7.20 15.56
N ASN A 41 15.18 6.71 16.61
CA ASN A 41 16.62 6.48 16.61
C ASN A 41 16.99 5.10 16.04
N ILE A 42 16.10 4.11 16.18
CA ILE A 42 16.29 2.76 15.63
C ILE A 42 15.90 2.71 14.16
N ILE A 43 14.73 3.25 13.82
CA ILE A 43 14.24 3.31 12.45
C ILE A 43 13.81 4.74 12.15
N ALA A 44 14.54 5.40 11.26
CA ALA A 44 14.20 6.75 10.85
C ALA A 44 12.86 6.76 10.09
N GLU A 45 12.11 7.85 10.23
CA GLU A 45 10.82 8.04 9.54
C GLU A 45 10.97 7.93 8.00
N ASP A 46 12.08 8.45 7.48
CA ASP A 46 12.38 8.46 6.05
C ASP A 46 12.72 7.03 5.56
N GLU A 47 13.46 6.25 6.36
CA GLU A 47 13.75 4.84 6.08
C GLU A 47 12.47 3.99 6.14
N PHE A 48 11.63 4.20 7.15
CA PHE A 48 10.35 3.52 7.26
C PHE A 48 9.46 3.83 6.05
N PHE A 49 9.34 5.09 5.65
CA PHE A 49 8.52 5.48 4.51
C PHE A 49 8.96 4.78 3.22
N HIS A 50 10.26 4.84 2.87
CA HIS A 50 10.75 4.26 1.62
C HIS A 50 10.71 2.72 1.58
N ASN A 51 10.91 2.06 2.73
CA ASN A 51 10.94 0.60 2.80
C ASN A 51 9.56 -0.02 3.05
N ALA A 52 8.71 0.63 3.84
CA ALA A 52 7.43 0.09 4.26
C ALA A 52 6.24 0.61 3.44
N ILE A 53 6.26 1.83 2.90
CA ILE A 53 5.08 2.43 2.27
C ILE A 53 5.28 2.55 0.76
N GLN A 54 4.52 1.76 0.00
CA GLN A 54 4.50 1.81 -1.47
C GLN A 54 3.09 2.09 -1.96
N GLY A 55 2.86 3.29 -2.49
CA GLY A 55 1.58 3.67 -3.07
C GLY A 55 1.53 3.36 -4.56
N LYS A 56 0.37 2.98 -5.06
CA LYS A 56 0.04 2.98 -6.49
C LYS A 56 -1.34 3.58 -6.68
N ARG A 57 -1.53 4.29 -7.79
CA ARG A 57 -2.84 4.84 -8.16
C ARG A 57 -3.24 4.37 -9.55
N THR A 58 -4.45 3.85 -9.66
CA THR A 58 -5.00 3.29 -10.89
C THR A 58 -6.31 3.99 -11.22
N TYR A 59 -6.61 4.15 -12.51
CA TYR A 59 -7.96 4.53 -12.93
C TYR A 59 -8.98 3.50 -12.45
N TYR A 60 -10.17 3.97 -12.12
CA TYR A 60 -11.25 3.12 -11.63
C TYR A 60 -12.60 3.63 -12.12
N SER A 61 -13.53 2.70 -12.33
CA SER A 61 -14.91 2.98 -12.71
C SER A 61 -15.80 1.94 -12.07
N ASP A 62 -16.88 2.38 -11.42
CA ASP A 62 -17.89 1.49 -10.84
C ASP A 62 -18.79 0.85 -11.91
N VAL A 63 -18.81 1.41 -13.13
CA VAL A 63 -19.66 0.94 -14.21
C VAL A 63 -18.91 -0.09 -15.06
N ASN A 64 -19.13 -1.37 -14.75
CA ASN A 64 -18.59 -2.53 -15.48
C ASN A 64 -18.90 -2.55 -17.01
N HIS A 65 -19.80 -1.68 -17.49
CA HIS A 65 -20.27 -1.62 -18.87
C HIS A 65 -19.48 -0.67 -19.77
N LEU A 66 -18.85 0.37 -19.22
CA LEU A 66 -18.15 1.40 -20.00
C LEU A 66 -16.94 0.82 -20.79
N PRO A 67 -16.07 -0.01 -20.19
CA PRO A 67 -14.93 -0.57 -20.91
C PRO A 67 -15.30 -1.44 -22.12
N LEU A 68 -16.38 -2.22 -22.02
CA LEU A 68 -16.89 -3.07 -23.11
C LEU A 68 -17.65 -2.29 -24.18
N VAL A 69 -18.27 -1.16 -23.83
CA VAL A 69 -18.90 -0.26 -24.80
C VAL A 69 -17.83 0.50 -25.59
N HIS A 70 -16.75 0.95 -24.92
CA HIS A 70 -15.60 1.54 -25.59
C HIS A 70 -14.86 0.53 -26.48
N SER A 71 -14.72 -0.73 -26.08
CA SER A 71 -14.13 -1.75 -26.96
C SER A 71 -15.00 -2.02 -28.19
N ARG A 72 -16.33 -1.98 -28.07
CA ARG A 72 -17.27 -2.04 -29.21
C ARG A 72 -17.24 -0.81 -30.11
N LEU A 73 -17.06 0.38 -29.56
CA LEU A 73 -16.97 1.63 -30.34
C LEU A 73 -15.62 1.72 -31.07
N ALA A 74 -14.56 1.18 -30.48
CA ALA A 74 -13.24 1.09 -31.08
C ALA A 74 -13.17 0.05 -32.20
N SER A 75 -13.81 -1.12 -32.03
CA SER A 75 -13.90 -2.13 -33.11
C SER A 75 -14.70 -1.65 -34.32
N ARG A 76 -15.56 -0.63 -34.14
CA ARG A 76 -16.28 0.08 -35.20
C ARG A 76 -15.52 1.27 -35.81
N GLY A 77 -14.23 1.43 -35.49
CA GLY A 77 -13.38 2.49 -36.07
C GLY A 77 -13.61 3.89 -35.51
N LYS A 78 -14.34 4.05 -34.39
CA LYS A 78 -14.69 5.36 -33.82
C LYS A 78 -13.81 5.82 -32.65
N LEU A 79 -12.85 5.01 -32.19
CA LEU A 79 -11.94 5.34 -31.07
C LEU A 79 -10.48 5.07 -31.45
N SER A 80 -9.57 5.78 -30.78
CA SER A 80 -8.12 5.62 -30.99
C SER A 80 -7.61 4.28 -30.44
N THR A 81 -6.49 3.79 -30.99
CA THR A 81 -5.80 2.57 -30.53
C THR A 81 -5.46 2.61 -29.03
N GLU A 82 -5.06 3.76 -28.51
CA GLU A 82 -4.71 3.93 -27.09
C GLU A 82 -5.93 3.86 -26.17
N GLN A 83 -7.07 4.42 -26.60
CA GLN A 83 -8.34 4.29 -25.86
C GLN A 83 -8.83 2.83 -25.83
N TYR A 84 -8.62 2.06 -26.90
CA TYR A 84 -8.91 0.62 -26.88
C TYR A 84 -8.03 -0.13 -25.88
N ARG A 85 -6.71 0.10 -25.91
CA ARG A 85 -5.77 -0.58 -25.00
C ARG A 85 -6.08 -0.29 -23.54
N LEU A 86 -6.37 0.96 -23.23
CA LEU A 86 -6.76 1.39 -21.89
C LEU A 86 -8.07 0.73 -21.44
N SER A 87 -9.11 0.77 -22.27
CA SER A 87 -10.42 0.21 -21.91
C SER A 87 -10.35 -1.30 -21.71
N LEU A 88 -9.69 -2.02 -22.61
CA LEU A 88 -9.48 -3.46 -22.45
C LEU A 88 -8.62 -3.79 -21.21
N SER A 89 -7.54 -3.04 -20.99
CA SER A 89 -6.72 -3.17 -19.79
C SER A 89 -7.51 -2.99 -18.52
N LEU A 90 -8.33 -1.93 -18.43
CA LEU A 90 -9.12 -1.66 -17.25
C LEU A 90 -10.10 -2.79 -16.99
N TYR A 91 -10.82 -3.24 -18.02
CA TYR A 91 -11.75 -4.36 -17.90
C TYR A 91 -11.05 -5.61 -17.36
N ALA A 92 -9.93 -5.98 -17.97
CA ALA A 92 -9.14 -7.14 -17.55
C ALA A 92 -8.58 -6.99 -16.13
N TYR A 93 -8.10 -5.80 -15.79
CA TYR A 93 -7.51 -5.52 -14.48
C TYR A 93 -8.56 -5.50 -13.37
N GLN A 94 -9.73 -4.89 -13.61
CA GLN A 94 -10.87 -4.92 -12.68
C GLN A 94 -11.36 -6.34 -12.46
N TYR A 95 -11.50 -7.11 -13.53
CA TYR A 95 -11.89 -8.53 -13.43
C TYR A 95 -10.87 -9.34 -12.63
N ALA A 96 -9.58 -9.22 -12.94
CA ALA A 96 -8.53 -9.93 -12.22
C ALA A 96 -8.52 -9.56 -10.72
N LEU A 97 -8.68 -8.28 -10.38
CA LEU A 97 -8.76 -7.82 -8.99
C LEU A 97 -10.02 -8.33 -8.28
N ALA A 98 -11.17 -8.32 -8.96
CA ALA A 98 -12.43 -8.80 -8.40
C ALA A 98 -12.35 -10.30 -8.10
N LEU A 99 -11.90 -11.10 -9.08
CA LEU A 99 -11.72 -12.54 -8.91
C LEU A 99 -10.72 -12.88 -7.80
N GLU A 100 -9.58 -12.17 -7.74
CA GLU A 100 -8.59 -12.34 -6.66
C GLU A 100 -9.20 -12.06 -5.29
N LYS A 101 -10.00 -10.99 -5.17
CA LYS A 101 -10.67 -10.64 -3.91
C LYS A 101 -11.71 -11.69 -3.51
N THR A 102 -12.58 -12.07 -4.44
CA THR A 102 -13.66 -13.03 -4.17
C THR A 102 -13.12 -14.42 -3.82
N THR A 103 -12.10 -14.89 -4.55
CA THR A 103 -11.43 -16.16 -4.22
C THR A 103 -10.76 -16.13 -2.85
N GLN A 104 -10.09 -15.03 -2.50
CA GLN A 104 -9.51 -14.87 -1.16
C GLN A 104 -10.58 -14.87 -0.06
N GLN A 105 -11.71 -14.19 -0.27
CA GLN A 105 -12.83 -14.17 0.68
C GLN A 105 -13.44 -15.56 0.88
N LEU A 106 -13.56 -16.34 -0.18
CA LEU A 106 -14.01 -17.73 -0.07
C LEU A 106 -13.04 -18.60 0.74
N LEU A 107 -11.73 -18.34 0.64
CA LEU A 107 -10.69 -19.13 1.32
C LEU A 107 -10.48 -18.74 2.80
N ASP A 108 -10.67 -17.47 3.14
CA ASP A 108 -10.41 -16.96 4.50
C ASP A 108 -11.54 -17.34 5.48
N ASP A 109 -12.78 -17.51 5.00
CA ASP A 109 -13.92 -17.90 5.83
C ASP A 109 -13.91 -19.42 6.11
N LYS A 110 -14.01 -19.77 7.40
CA LYS A 110 -13.82 -21.13 7.92
C LYS A 110 -15.10 -21.96 8.06
N GLU A 111 -16.25 -21.38 7.71
CA GLU A 111 -17.54 -22.08 7.76
C GLU A 111 -17.77 -22.89 6.47
N ASP A 112 -18.49 -24.01 6.59
CA ASP A 112 -18.90 -24.82 5.44
C ASP A 112 -19.71 -23.95 4.47
N ARG A 113 -19.18 -23.74 3.27
CA ARG A 113 -19.80 -22.90 2.24
C ARG A 113 -20.86 -23.68 1.47
N SER A 114 -21.95 -23.00 1.14
CA SER A 114 -22.95 -23.54 0.22
C SER A 114 -22.36 -23.68 -1.19
N LEU A 115 -22.69 -24.78 -1.86
CA LEU A 115 -22.42 -25.01 -3.28
C LEU A 115 -22.87 -23.84 -4.16
N ASP A 116 -23.96 -23.17 -3.77
CA ASP A 116 -24.55 -22.03 -4.49
C ASP A 116 -23.59 -20.84 -4.65
N GLU A 117 -22.80 -20.51 -3.62
CA GLU A 117 -21.89 -19.36 -3.65
C GLU A 117 -20.75 -19.60 -4.64
N VAL A 118 -20.20 -20.81 -4.63
CA VAL A 118 -19.10 -21.20 -5.53
C VAL A 118 -19.61 -21.33 -6.96
N GLU A 119 -20.81 -21.86 -7.14
CA GLU A 119 -21.47 -21.92 -8.44
C GLU A 119 -21.72 -20.52 -9.02
N GLU A 120 -22.22 -19.58 -8.22
CA GLU A 120 -22.46 -18.21 -8.69
C GLU A 120 -21.18 -17.57 -9.24
N ILE A 121 -20.05 -17.80 -8.56
CA ILE A 121 -18.73 -17.29 -8.97
C ILE A 121 -18.25 -17.96 -10.26
N ALA A 122 -18.39 -19.28 -10.38
CA ALA A 122 -18.07 -20.01 -11.60
C ALA A 122 -18.93 -19.50 -12.78
N GLN A 123 -20.24 -19.33 -12.59
CA GLN A 123 -21.12 -18.81 -13.63
C GLN A 123 -20.82 -17.34 -13.98
N LEU A 124 -20.51 -16.50 -12.99
CA LEU A 124 -20.16 -15.10 -13.21
C LEU A 124 -18.86 -14.96 -14.01
N THR A 125 -17.82 -15.71 -13.64
CA THR A 125 -16.54 -15.73 -14.36
C THR A 125 -16.73 -16.15 -15.82
N MET A 126 -17.48 -17.22 -16.08
CA MET A 126 -17.82 -17.65 -17.43
C MET A 126 -18.60 -16.58 -18.22
N ARG A 127 -19.58 -15.92 -17.60
CA ARG A 127 -20.35 -14.84 -18.25
C ARG A 127 -19.46 -13.66 -18.63
N ILE A 128 -18.52 -13.28 -17.77
CA ILE A 128 -17.57 -12.18 -18.02
C ILE A 128 -16.63 -12.54 -19.18
N LEU A 129 -15.99 -13.72 -19.15
CA LEU A 129 -15.11 -14.18 -20.23
C LEU A 129 -15.86 -14.28 -21.57
N LYS A 130 -17.09 -14.82 -21.57
CA LYS A 130 -17.94 -14.89 -22.77
C LYS A 130 -18.27 -13.51 -23.32
N ARG A 131 -18.47 -12.49 -22.48
CA ARG A 131 -18.70 -11.10 -22.91
C ARG A 131 -17.46 -10.47 -23.53
N LEU A 132 -16.28 -10.74 -22.97
CA LEU A 132 -15.00 -10.31 -23.53
C LEU A 132 -14.80 -10.89 -24.95
N ARG A 133 -14.97 -12.20 -25.08
CA ARG A 133 -14.76 -12.96 -26.32
C ARG A 133 -15.77 -12.67 -27.43
N ARG A 134 -16.88 -12.00 -27.13
CA ARG A 134 -17.83 -11.50 -28.14
C ARG A 134 -17.34 -10.25 -28.87
N ASN A 135 -16.40 -9.51 -28.29
CA ASN A 135 -15.95 -8.21 -28.80
C ASN A 135 -14.50 -8.29 -29.33
N VAL A 136 -14.21 -9.29 -30.18
CA VAL A 136 -12.89 -9.45 -30.79
C VAL A 136 -12.63 -8.31 -31.80
N PRO A 137 -11.47 -7.65 -31.76
CA PRO A 137 -11.14 -6.60 -32.72
C PRO A 137 -10.73 -7.19 -34.08
N THR A 138 -11.09 -6.50 -35.16
CA THR A 138 -10.74 -6.87 -36.55
C THR A 138 -9.33 -6.42 -36.96
N ASP A 139 -8.81 -5.34 -36.36
CA ASP A 139 -7.44 -4.84 -36.64
C ASP A 139 -6.38 -5.78 -36.04
N LYS A 140 -5.41 -6.20 -36.85
CA LYS A 140 -4.29 -7.08 -36.47
C LYS A 140 -3.49 -6.58 -35.27
N LYS A 141 -3.26 -5.26 -35.14
CA LYS A 141 -2.50 -4.71 -33.99
C LYS A 141 -3.30 -4.82 -32.69
N LEU A 142 -4.60 -4.55 -32.76
CA LEU A 142 -5.52 -4.67 -31.62
C LEU A 142 -5.78 -6.13 -31.28
N HIS A 143 -5.82 -7.01 -32.29
CA HIS A 143 -6.00 -8.44 -32.15
C HIS A 143 -4.88 -9.07 -31.31
N LYS A 144 -3.61 -8.77 -31.64
CA LYS A 144 -2.48 -9.26 -30.84
C LYS A 144 -2.53 -8.80 -29.39
N TYR A 145 -3.00 -7.57 -29.16
CA TYR A 145 -3.18 -7.05 -27.81
C TYR A 145 -4.30 -7.79 -27.07
N TYR A 146 -5.43 -8.03 -27.75
CA TYR A 146 -6.55 -8.82 -27.26
C TYR A 146 -6.15 -10.26 -26.90
N GLU A 147 -5.44 -10.98 -27.78
CA GLU A 147 -4.98 -12.36 -27.56
C GLU A 147 -4.14 -12.47 -26.27
N ASN A 148 -3.25 -11.51 -26.05
CA ASN A 148 -2.42 -11.45 -24.86
C ASN A 148 -3.25 -11.25 -23.58
N VAL A 149 -4.29 -10.43 -23.65
CA VAL A 149 -5.21 -10.20 -22.53
C VAL A 149 -6.08 -11.43 -22.28
N ASP A 150 -6.69 -12.03 -23.31
CA ASP A 150 -7.55 -13.23 -23.18
C ASP A 150 -6.73 -14.43 -22.67
N ASN A 151 -5.50 -14.64 -23.16
CA ASN A 151 -4.60 -15.67 -22.64
C ASN A 151 -4.34 -15.51 -21.14
N TYR A 152 -4.01 -14.29 -20.70
CA TYR A 152 -3.78 -14.02 -19.28
C TYR A 152 -5.03 -14.23 -18.45
N LEU A 153 -6.18 -13.73 -18.90
CA LEU A 153 -7.43 -13.88 -18.15
C LEU A 153 -7.84 -15.33 -18.05
N SER A 154 -7.81 -16.09 -19.14
CA SER A 154 -8.10 -17.53 -19.18
C SER A 154 -7.20 -18.33 -18.23
N TRP A 155 -5.88 -18.07 -18.26
CA TRP A 155 -4.95 -18.73 -17.35
C TRP A 155 -5.19 -18.31 -15.89
N PHE A 156 -5.37 -17.01 -15.64
CA PHE A 156 -5.57 -16.48 -14.29
C PHE A 156 -6.85 -17.03 -13.66
N THR A 157 -7.92 -17.16 -14.44
CA THR A 157 -9.18 -17.77 -13.98
C THR A 157 -8.99 -19.20 -13.57
N GLU A 158 -8.35 -20.00 -14.42
CA GLU A 158 -8.05 -21.39 -14.11
C GLU A 158 -7.24 -21.51 -12.82
N GLN A 159 -6.19 -20.71 -12.65
CA GLN A 159 -5.35 -20.78 -11.45
C GLN A 159 -6.11 -20.41 -10.17
N ARG A 160 -7.02 -19.43 -10.22
CA ARG A 160 -7.85 -19.05 -9.07
C ARG A 160 -8.88 -20.14 -8.72
N LEU A 161 -9.48 -20.78 -9.72
CA LEU A 161 -10.41 -21.90 -9.47
C LEU A 161 -9.67 -23.14 -8.96
N LEU A 162 -8.47 -23.44 -9.47
CA LEU A 162 -7.62 -24.52 -8.95
C LEU A 162 -7.17 -24.27 -7.51
N GLU A 163 -6.87 -23.02 -7.15
CA GLU A 163 -6.56 -22.64 -5.77
C GLU A 163 -7.74 -22.88 -4.83
N LEU A 164 -8.98 -22.58 -5.26
CA LEU A 164 -10.19 -22.93 -4.52
C LEU A 164 -10.30 -24.45 -4.34
N VAL A 165 -10.15 -25.25 -5.41
CA VAL A 165 -10.20 -26.72 -5.33
C VAL A 165 -9.15 -27.27 -4.35
N ALA A 166 -7.95 -26.69 -4.31
CA ALA A 166 -6.85 -27.15 -3.47
C ALA A 166 -7.04 -26.86 -1.98
N HIS A 167 -7.72 -25.76 -1.64
CA HIS A 167 -7.77 -25.23 -0.27
C HIS A 167 -9.16 -25.20 0.37
N LEU A 168 -10.24 -25.44 -0.38
CA LEU A 168 -11.58 -25.56 0.18
C LEU A 168 -11.67 -26.77 1.15
N PRO A 169 -12.41 -26.63 2.27
CA PRO A 169 -12.66 -27.73 3.19
C PRO A 169 -13.45 -28.85 2.50
N ARG A 170 -13.14 -30.09 2.85
CA ARG A 170 -13.78 -31.29 2.27
C ARG A 170 -15.10 -31.61 2.99
N SER A 171 -16.11 -30.76 2.79
CA SER A 171 -17.49 -30.99 3.24
C SER A 171 -18.22 -32.01 2.35
N SER A 172 -19.47 -32.35 2.67
CA SER A 172 -20.31 -33.26 1.87
C SER A 172 -20.43 -32.83 0.41
N ASP A 173 -20.48 -31.52 0.17
CA ASP A 173 -20.78 -30.93 -1.15
C ASP A 173 -19.50 -30.70 -1.97
N TYR A 174 -18.32 -30.95 -1.39
CA TYR A 174 -17.02 -30.72 -2.00
C TYR A 174 -16.84 -31.48 -3.32
N SER A 175 -17.40 -32.69 -3.44
CA SER A 175 -17.27 -33.49 -4.66
C SER A 175 -17.93 -32.81 -5.87
N GLU A 176 -19.12 -32.25 -5.68
CA GLU A 176 -19.87 -31.57 -6.73
C GLU A 176 -19.22 -30.23 -7.10
N ILE A 177 -18.82 -29.45 -6.09
CA ILE A 177 -18.08 -28.19 -6.28
C ILE A 177 -16.78 -28.45 -7.07
N LYS A 178 -16.03 -29.50 -6.70
CA LYS A 178 -14.80 -29.87 -7.38
C LYS A 178 -15.06 -30.21 -8.85
N SER A 179 -16.09 -30.99 -9.17
CA SER A 179 -16.41 -31.32 -10.55
C SER A 179 -16.77 -30.08 -11.38
N LEU A 180 -17.60 -29.18 -10.83
CA LEU A 180 -17.98 -27.93 -11.50
C LEU A 180 -16.76 -27.06 -11.81
N LEU A 181 -15.89 -26.85 -10.82
CA LEU A 181 -14.70 -26.02 -10.99
C LEU A 181 -13.71 -26.63 -11.99
N LEU A 182 -13.51 -27.95 -11.96
CA LEU A 182 -12.63 -28.63 -12.89
C LEU A 182 -13.15 -28.58 -14.34
N GLU A 183 -14.46 -28.68 -14.56
CA GLU A 183 -15.04 -28.53 -15.90
C GLU A 183 -14.73 -27.14 -16.49
N VAL A 184 -14.85 -26.08 -15.68
CA VAL A 184 -14.51 -24.71 -16.10
C VAL A 184 -13.02 -24.59 -16.40
N CYS A 185 -12.15 -25.17 -15.56
CA CYS A 185 -10.71 -25.20 -15.78
C CYS A 185 -10.33 -25.93 -17.08
N GLU A 186 -10.92 -27.09 -17.35
CA GLU A 186 -10.68 -27.88 -18.56
C GLU A 186 -11.09 -27.10 -19.81
N ARG A 187 -12.27 -26.47 -19.79
CA ARG A 187 -12.75 -25.63 -20.91
C ARG A 187 -11.83 -24.45 -21.19
N GLU A 188 -11.30 -23.80 -20.17
CA GLU A 188 -10.35 -22.71 -20.33
C GLU A 188 -8.99 -23.20 -20.84
N SER A 189 -8.52 -24.36 -20.38
CA SER A 189 -7.31 -25.01 -20.89
C SER A 189 -7.45 -25.35 -22.39
N GLU A 190 -8.55 -25.99 -22.78
CA GLU A 190 -8.86 -26.29 -24.18
C GLU A 190 -8.94 -25.02 -25.04
N HIS A 191 -9.54 -23.96 -24.52
CA HIS A 191 -9.63 -22.68 -25.22
C HIS A 191 -8.25 -22.13 -25.57
N ARG A 192 -7.29 -22.19 -24.62
CA ARG A 192 -5.92 -21.73 -24.86
C ARG A 192 -5.16 -22.61 -25.85
N SER A 193 -5.41 -23.91 -25.83
CA SER A 193 -4.84 -24.86 -26.80
C SER A 193 -5.39 -24.64 -28.21
N LYS A 194 -6.70 -24.43 -28.36
CA LYS A 194 -7.35 -24.18 -29.67
C LYS A 194 -6.88 -22.89 -30.36
N HIS A 195 -6.44 -21.90 -29.58
CA HIS A 195 -5.96 -20.61 -30.10
C HIS A 195 -4.43 -20.47 -30.10
N ASP A 196 -3.69 -21.54 -29.80
CA ASP A 196 -2.22 -21.56 -29.79
C ASP A 196 -1.56 -20.40 -29.01
N TYR A 197 -2.19 -19.98 -27.90
CA TYR A 197 -1.72 -18.80 -27.17
C TYR A 197 -0.32 -18.98 -26.54
N ASN A 198 0.07 -20.22 -26.26
CA ASN A 198 1.31 -20.56 -25.57
C ASN A 198 2.14 -21.52 -26.42
N SER A 199 3.46 -21.29 -26.46
CA SER A 199 4.37 -22.20 -27.14
C SER A 199 4.52 -23.49 -26.33
N SER A 200 4.86 -24.61 -27.00
CA SER A 200 5.09 -25.91 -26.36
C SER A 200 6.11 -25.82 -25.22
N LYS A 201 7.20 -25.05 -25.43
CA LYS A 201 8.23 -24.79 -24.40
C LYS A 201 7.71 -24.05 -23.17
N ALA A 202 6.66 -23.24 -23.30
CA ALA A 202 6.04 -22.56 -22.17
C ALA A 202 5.05 -23.46 -21.44
N MET A 203 4.43 -24.41 -22.15
CA MET A 203 3.54 -25.40 -21.54
C MET A 203 4.32 -26.45 -20.73
N GLU A 204 5.54 -26.81 -21.17
CA GLU A 204 6.40 -27.78 -20.49
C GLU A 204 7.06 -27.25 -19.21
N ASP A 205 7.41 -25.95 -19.16
CA ASP A 205 8.14 -25.35 -18.04
C ASP A 205 7.22 -24.39 -17.23
N PRO A 206 6.81 -24.78 -16.01
CA PRO A 206 5.98 -23.95 -15.14
C PRO A 206 6.58 -22.57 -14.85
N THR A 207 7.90 -22.46 -14.78
CA THR A 207 8.60 -21.20 -14.49
C THR A 207 8.46 -20.24 -15.66
N ARG A 208 8.61 -20.73 -16.89
CA ARG A 208 8.40 -19.93 -18.10
C ARG A 208 6.95 -19.48 -18.24
N MET A 209 6.00 -20.37 -17.97
CA MET A 209 4.58 -20.01 -17.97
C MET A 209 4.30 -18.89 -16.97
N SER A 210 4.74 -19.05 -15.71
CA SER A 210 4.55 -18.05 -14.66
C SER A 210 5.17 -16.70 -15.02
N ASN A 211 6.39 -16.69 -15.57
CA ASN A 211 7.05 -15.45 -16.02
C ASN A 211 6.31 -14.77 -17.18
N LYS A 212 5.83 -15.54 -18.16
CA LYS A 212 4.99 -15.01 -19.25
C LYS A 212 3.73 -14.36 -18.69
N MET A 213 3.04 -15.04 -17.78
CA MET A 213 1.80 -14.54 -17.18
C MET A 213 2.03 -13.30 -16.33
N ARG A 214 3.18 -13.18 -15.64
CA ARG A 214 3.60 -11.94 -14.97
C ARG A 214 3.77 -10.76 -15.93
N LEU A 215 4.32 -11.01 -17.12
CA LEU A 215 4.44 -9.96 -18.15
C LEU A 215 3.06 -9.52 -18.66
N LEU A 216 2.14 -10.47 -18.88
CA LEU A 216 0.78 -10.16 -19.31
C LEU A 216 -0.06 -9.46 -18.23
N ARG A 217 0.12 -9.81 -16.94
CA ARG A 217 -0.41 -9.03 -15.80
C ARG A 217 0.06 -7.58 -15.87
N ARG A 218 1.34 -7.35 -16.17
CA ARG A 218 1.89 -5.99 -16.28
C ARG A 218 1.36 -5.26 -17.51
N LEU A 219 1.08 -5.97 -18.60
CA LEU A 219 0.48 -5.42 -19.83
C LEU A 219 -0.90 -4.80 -19.57
N ILE A 220 -1.71 -5.39 -18.69
CA ILE A 220 -3.02 -4.85 -18.29
C ILE A 220 -2.93 -3.81 -17.17
N GLU A 221 -1.90 -3.88 -16.32
CA GLU A 221 -1.72 -2.95 -15.20
C GLU A 221 -1.15 -1.59 -15.67
N TYR A 222 -0.20 -1.60 -16.60
CA TYR A 222 0.54 -0.39 -17.00
C TYR A 222 -0.34 0.74 -17.57
N PRO A 223 -1.27 0.49 -18.51
CA PRO A 223 -2.11 1.56 -19.05
C PRO A 223 -3.04 2.19 -18.02
N VAL A 224 -3.40 1.43 -16.99
CA VAL A 224 -4.36 1.83 -15.96
C VAL A 224 -3.66 2.56 -14.80
N THR A 225 -2.36 2.34 -14.60
CA THR A 225 -1.58 2.86 -13.47
C THR A 225 -0.97 4.21 -13.81
N MET A 226 -1.31 5.25 -13.04
CA MET A 226 -0.76 6.59 -13.22
C MET A 226 0.75 6.60 -13.00
N LYS A 227 1.48 7.37 -13.80
CA LYS A 227 2.92 7.59 -13.57
C LYS A 227 3.09 8.52 -12.39
N GLU A 228 3.93 8.13 -11.43
CA GLU A 228 4.23 8.94 -10.26
C GLU A 228 5.67 9.44 -10.28
N LYS A 229 5.86 10.69 -9.84
CA LYS A 229 7.18 11.26 -9.56
C LYS A 229 7.20 11.77 -8.13
N THR A 230 7.99 11.13 -7.29
CA THR A 230 8.21 11.54 -5.89
C THR A 230 9.35 12.55 -5.83
N THR A 231 9.10 13.66 -5.14
CA THR A 231 10.11 14.69 -4.87
C THR A 231 10.21 14.88 -3.36
N GLU A 232 11.43 14.78 -2.83
CA GLU A 232 11.68 15.10 -1.42
C GLU A 232 11.58 16.60 -1.21
N LEU A 233 10.85 16.99 -0.17
CA LEU A 233 10.69 18.37 0.24
C LEU A 233 11.67 18.69 1.36
N GLY A 234 12.07 19.96 1.38
CA GLY A 234 12.84 20.53 2.48
C GLY A 234 14.37 20.43 2.33
N GLN A 235 14.91 19.96 1.20
CA GLN A 235 16.37 20.04 0.97
C GLN A 235 16.85 21.49 0.94
N ASN A 236 16.14 22.38 0.25
CA ASN A 236 16.47 23.81 0.20
C ASN A 236 16.25 24.49 1.55
N THR A 237 15.15 24.19 2.25
CA THR A 237 14.90 24.76 3.58
C THR A 237 15.94 24.29 4.58
N ARG A 238 16.40 23.02 4.50
CA ARG A 238 17.49 22.51 5.31
C ARG A 238 18.76 23.31 5.08
N LYS A 239 19.15 23.57 3.82
CA LYS A 239 20.33 24.41 3.50
C LYS A 239 20.23 25.81 4.12
N VAL A 240 19.08 26.46 4.00
CA VAL A 240 18.83 27.79 4.59
C VAL A 240 18.93 27.74 6.12
N VAL A 241 18.27 26.77 6.77
CA VAL A 241 18.31 26.60 8.24
C VAL A 241 19.73 26.30 8.72
N THR A 242 20.48 25.46 8.00
CA THR A 242 21.88 25.17 8.34
C THR A 242 22.77 26.40 8.18
N GLY A 243 22.55 27.22 7.15
CA GLY A 243 23.29 28.46 6.94
C GLY A 243 22.97 29.49 8.03
N PHE A 244 21.70 29.64 8.39
CA PHE A 244 21.25 30.51 9.47
C PHE A 244 21.84 30.08 10.83
N ALA A 245 21.80 28.79 11.15
CA ALA A 245 22.40 28.25 12.37
C ALA A 245 23.91 28.54 12.44
N ALA A 246 24.64 28.31 11.34
CA ALA A 246 26.07 28.60 11.27
C ALA A 246 26.36 30.09 11.42
N GLY A 247 25.58 30.97 10.77
CA GLY A 247 25.71 32.41 10.91
C GLY A 247 25.43 32.90 12.34
N PHE A 248 24.38 32.38 12.97
CA PHE A 248 24.04 32.71 14.36
C PHE A 248 25.14 32.32 15.34
N VAL A 249 25.69 31.11 15.21
CA VAL A 249 26.84 30.66 16.01
C VAL A 249 28.06 31.55 15.76
N MET A 250 28.33 31.93 14.51
CA MET A 250 29.46 32.81 14.18
C MET A 250 29.32 34.20 14.81
N ILE A 251 28.12 34.78 14.85
CA ILE A 251 27.87 36.06 15.51
C ILE A 251 28.17 35.92 17.01
N PHE A 252 27.66 34.87 17.66
CA PHE A 252 27.89 34.65 19.08
C PHE A 252 29.37 34.43 19.43
N VAL A 253 30.06 33.60 18.64
CA VAL A 253 31.51 33.35 18.78
C VAL A 253 32.29 34.66 18.60
N THR A 254 31.97 35.46 17.59
CA THR A 254 32.66 36.72 17.33
C THR A 254 32.46 37.72 18.47
N LEU A 255 31.24 37.82 19.02
CA LEU A 255 30.97 38.65 20.19
C LEU A 255 31.73 38.18 21.44
N MET A 256 31.79 36.86 21.68
CA MET A 256 32.59 36.29 22.76
C MET A 256 34.08 36.59 22.57
N LEU A 257 34.61 36.50 21.36
CA LEU A 257 36.01 36.81 21.06
C LEU A 257 36.33 38.28 21.31
N ILE A 258 35.44 39.20 20.92
CA ILE A 258 35.61 40.64 21.18
C ILE A 258 35.63 40.89 22.69
N LYS A 259 34.73 40.29 23.46
CA LYS A 259 34.71 40.41 24.93
C LYS A 259 35.94 39.79 25.58
N ALA A 260 36.33 38.58 25.17
CA ALA A 260 37.51 37.89 25.67
C ALA A 260 38.78 38.73 25.44
N ARG A 261 38.92 39.33 24.25
CA ARG A 261 40.01 40.26 23.94
C ARG A 261 39.98 41.52 24.81
N GLY A 262 38.79 42.05 25.12
CA GLY A 262 38.63 43.22 25.99
C GLY A 262 38.96 42.95 27.47
N VAL A 263 38.83 41.72 27.96
CA VAL A 263 39.06 41.34 29.37
C VAL A 263 40.47 40.78 29.61
N LEU A 264 41.05 40.04 28.66
CA LEU A 264 42.32 39.32 28.81
C LEU A 264 43.54 40.08 28.28
N GLY A 265 43.45 41.42 28.15
CA GLY A 265 44.49 42.26 27.56
C GLY A 265 45.92 41.92 28.02
N ASP A 266 46.84 41.86 27.04
CA ASP A 266 48.31 41.66 27.13
C ASP A 266 48.87 40.30 27.57
N ILE A 267 48.05 39.29 27.89
CA ILE A 267 48.54 37.94 28.18
C ILE A 267 48.24 36.99 27.01
N THR A 268 49.22 36.85 26.10
CA THR A 268 49.08 36.07 24.86
C THR A 268 48.70 34.60 25.09
N ALA A 269 49.23 33.97 26.14
CA ALA A 269 49.01 32.55 26.42
C ALA A 269 47.57 32.25 26.90
N SER A 270 47.03 33.06 27.83
CA SER A 270 45.64 32.88 28.31
C SER A 270 44.63 33.20 27.23
N PHE A 271 44.93 34.16 26.35
CA PHE A 271 44.08 34.48 25.21
C PHE A 271 43.97 33.29 24.23
N ILE A 272 45.09 32.64 23.90
CA ILE A 272 45.10 31.47 23.01
C ILE A 272 44.28 30.32 23.59
N LEU A 273 44.40 30.05 24.90
CA LEU A 273 43.64 28.99 25.56
C LEU A 273 42.13 29.25 25.48
N VAL A 274 41.71 30.48 25.79
CA VAL A 274 40.29 30.88 25.72
C VAL A 274 39.77 30.84 24.28
N LEU A 275 40.57 31.28 23.31
CA LEU A 275 40.25 31.18 21.88
C LEU A 275 40.01 29.73 21.47
N SER A 276 40.89 28.81 21.83
CA SER A 276 40.73 27.37 21.55
C SER A 276 39.46 26.81 22.18
N PHE A 277 39.14 27.18 23.42
CA PHE A 277 37.92 26.73 24.08
C PHE A 277 36.66 27.26 23.38
N ILE A 278 36.63 28.54 23.00
CA ILE A 278 35.51 29.14 22.24
C ILE A 278 35.32 28.43 20.91
N TYR A 279 36.41 28.11 20.20
CA TYR A 279 36.33 27.38 18.93
C TYR A 279 35.91 25.92 19.10
N ALA A 280 36.30 25.24 20.18
CA ALA A 280 35.81 23.90 20.49
C ALA A 280 34.30 23.92 20.81
N ALA A 281 33.86 24.87 21.65
CA ALA A 281 32.45 25.06 21.98
C ALA A 281 31.61 25.37 20.75
N ARG A 282 32.11 26.20 19.82
CA ARG A 282 31.48 26.50 18.54
C ARG A 282 31.03 25.24 17.80
N GLU A 283 31.89 24.22 17.72
CA GLU A 283 31.60 23.03 16.92
C GLU A 283 30.46 22.20 17.54
N VAL A 284 30.44 22.04 18.86
CA VAL A 284 29.35 21.34 19.58
C VAL A 284 28.02 22.10 19.42
N PHE A 285 28.01 23.41 19.69
CA PHE A 285 26.78 24.22 19.62
C PHE A 285 26.21 24.32 18.20
N LYS A 286 27.06 24.31 17.17
CA LYS A 286 26.64 24.37 15.76
C LYS A 286 25.78 23.18 15.38
N ASP A 287 26.16 21.96 15.78
CA ASP A 287 25.41 20.76 15.44
C ASP A 287 24.11 20.65 16.25
N ASP A 288 24.13 21.00 17.53
CA ASP A 288 22.94 21.04 18.37
C ASP A 288 21.91 22.06 17.88
N LEU A 289 22.34 23.30 17.59
CA LEU A 289 21.46 24.34 17.08
C LEU A 289 20.87 23.98 15.71
N LYS A 290 21.70 23.41 14.82
CA LYS A 290 21.26 22.94 13.51
C LYS A 290 20.17 21.88 13.63
N THR A 291 20.35 20.88 14.49
CA THR A 291 19.36 19.81 14.67
C THR A 291 18.10 20.32 15.34
N MET A 292 18.20 21.17 16.36
CA MET A 292 17.08 21.80 17.04
C MET A 292 16.23 22.65 16.09
N LEU A 293 16.85 23.58 15.35
CA LEU A 293 16.14 24.44 14.40
C LEU A 293 15.52 23.62 13.27
N TRP A 294 16.21 22.58 12.79
CA TRP A 294 15.67 21.71 11.77
C TRP A 294 14.42 20.95 12.25
N ARG A 295 14.46 20.35 13.44
CA ARG A 295 13.29 19.65 14.03
C ARG A 295 12.11 20.60 14.19
N TRP A 296 12.36 21.82 14.67
CA TRP A 296 11.31 22.82 14.85
C TRP A 296 10.68 23.27 13.53
N VAL A 297 11.50 23.56 12.52
CA VAL A 297 11.02 23.99 11.19
C VAL A 297 10.32 22.86 10.42
N ARG A 298 10.73 21.60 10.64
CA ARG A 298 10.20 20.43 9.93
C ARG A 298 8.91 19.87 10.55
N LYS A 299 8.66 20.08 11.85
CA LYS A 299 7.48 19.54 12.55
C LYS A 299 6.18 19.91 11.82
N GLY A 300 5.37 18.92 11.47
CA GLY A 300 4.07 19.09 10.81
C GLY A 300 4.12 19.46 9.32
N LYS A 301 5.31 19.53 8.70
CA LYS A 301 5.46 19.89 7.28
C LYS A 301 5.58 18.65 6.38
N PRO A 302 5.05 18.73 5.14
CA PRO A 302 5.12 17.59 4.23
C PRO A 302 6.57 17.30 3.88
N LYS A 303 6.92 16.02 3.92
CA LYS A 303 8.27 15.53 3.64
C LYS A 303 8.44 15.14 2.18
N TRP A 304 7.38 14.65 1.55
CA TRP A 304 7.39 14.26 0.15
C TRP A 304 6.22 14.88 -0.59
N ARG A 305 6.45 15.12 -1.88
CA ARG A 305 5.43 15.51 -2.83
C ARG A 305 5.47 14.57 -4.01
N LYS A 306 4.34 13.91 -4.26
CA LYS A 306 4.08 13.11 -5.45
C LYS A 306 3.33 13.92 -6.49
N GLN A 307 3.72 13.76 -7.74
CA GLN A 307 3.02 14.31 -8.90
C GLN A 307 2.54 13.14 -9.76
N PHE A 308 1.27 13.18 -10.15
CA PHE A 308 0.63 12.14 -10.96
C PHE A 308 0.47 12.60 -12.39
N PHE A 309 0.97 11.79 -13.32
CA PHE A 309 0.88 12.02 -14.75
C PHE A 309 0.05 10.93 -15.41
N ASP A 310 -0.73 11.32 -16.41
CA ASP A 310 -1.41 10.37 -17.27
C ASP A 310 -0.41 9.49 -18.03
N VAL A 311 -0.76 8.23 -18.25
CA VAL A 311 0.12 7.30 -18.99
C VAL A 311 0.17 7.66 -20.47
N ASN A 312 -0.99 8.05 -21.02
CA ASN A 312 -1.20 8.27 -22.45
C ASN A 312 -0.82 9.69 -22.87
N SER A 313 -1.33 10.71 -22.15
CA SER A 313 -1.07 12.12 -22.49
C SER A 313 0.14 12.73 -21.77
N ASN A 314 0.68 12.06 -20.74
CA ASN A 314 1.72 12.60 -19.86
C ASN A 314 1.37 13.94 -19.20
N GLN A 315 0.08 14.28 -19.15
CA GLN A 315 -0.40 15.51 -18.52
C GLN A 315 -0.43 15.34 -17.00
N LEU A 316 -0.14 16.43 -16.26
CA LEU A 316 -0.27 16.45 -14.80
C LEU A 316 -1.76 16.43 -14.40
N ILE A 317 -2.19 15.33 -13.78
CA ILE A 317 -3.56 15.09 -13.30
C ILE A 317 -3.72 15.50 -11.84
N GLY A 318 -2.67 15.36 -11.02
CA GLY A 318 -2.79 15.61 -9.60
C GLY A 318 -1.47 15.71 -8.84
N ARG A 319 -1.58 16.10 -7.58
CA ARG A 319 -0.47 16.20 -6.63
C ARG A 319 -0.90 15.61 -5.30
N GLN A 320 0.04 14.96 -4.61
CA GLN A 320 -0.15 14.46 -3.26
C GLN A 320 1.03 14.91 -2.40
N LEU A 321 0.72 15.35 -1.18
CA LEU A 321 1.69 15.65 -0.15
C LEU A 321 1.64 14.54 0.88
N GLU A 322 2.80 14.11 1.36
CA GLU A 322 2.94 13.01 2.31
C GLU A 322 3.79 13.44 3.50
N TRP A 323 3.36 13.00 4.68
CA TRP A 323 4.00 13.19 5.96
C TRP A 323 4.22 11.83 6.62
N MET A 324 5.30 11.71 7.37
CA MET A 324 5.59 10.55 8.20
C MET A 324 6.25 11.06 9.48
N GLU A 325 5.59 10.87 10.61
CA GLU A 325 6.05 11.35 11.91
C GLU A 325 5.81 10.29 13.00
N TYR A 326 6.73 10.22 13.96
CA TYR A 326 6.46 9.57 15.24
C TYR A 326 5.64 10.51 16.12
N CYS A 327 4.49 10.02 16.61
CA CYS A 327 3.60 10.80 17.47
C CYS A 327 3.47 10.15 18.85
N ALA A 328 3.38 10.97 19.89
CA ALA A 328 2.99 10.46 21.20
C ALA A 328 1.48 10.20 21.22
N PHE A 329 1.05 9.13 21.91
CA PHE A 329 -0.38 8.81 22.05
C PHE A 329 -1.21 9.99 22.59
N LYS A 330 -0.62 10.83 23.45
CA LYS A 330 -1.26 12.01 24.05
C LYS A 330 -1.52 13.14 23.06
N GLU A 331 -0.69 13.26 22.01
CA GLU A 331 -0.80 14.31 20.98
C GLU A 331 -1.87 13.97 19.92
N LEU A 332 -2.37 12.73 19.89
CA LEU A 332 -3.39 12.30 18.95
C LEU A 332 -4.76 12.95 19.19
N ASP A 333 -5.51 13.10 18.11
CA ASP A 333 -6.89 13.59 18.16
C ASP A 333 -7.78 12.73 19.07
N LYS A 334 -8.75 13.37 19.73
CA LYS A 334 -9.63 12.72 20.71
C LYS A 334 -10.41 11.54 20.11
N GLU A 335 -10.83 11.65 18.85
CA GLU A 335 -11.54 10.60 18.11
C GLU A 335 -10.66 9.37 17.88
N ILE A 336 -9.42 9.57 17.41
CA ILE A 336 -8.46 8.49 17.17
C ILE A 336 -8.13 7.78 18.49
N ARG A 337 -7.93 8.54 19.57
CA ARG A 337 -7.75 7.99 20.92
C ARG A 337 -8.96 7.19 21.37
N LYS A 338 -10.19 7.66 21.11
CA LYS A 338 -11.44 6.97 21.48
C LYS A 338 -11.56 5.63 20.74
N VAL A 339 -11.30 5.60 19.43
CA VAL A 339 -11.34 4.39 18.60
C VAL A 339 -10.25 3.39 18.99
N ARG A 340 -9.06 3.85 19.35
CA ARG A 340 -7.98 2.98 19.85
C ARG A 340 -8.28 2.43 21.25
N LYS A 341 -8.96 3.20 22.11
CA LYS A 341 -9.14 2.90 23.55
C LYS A 341 -9.71 1.50 23.77
N HIS A 342 -9.00 0.64 24.50
CA HIS A 342 -9.56 -0.62 25.00
C HIS A 342 -8.95 -1.06 26.34
N LYS A 343 -9.65 -2.01 26.97
CA LYS A 343 -9.66 -2.37 28.41
C LYS A 343 -8.34 -2.89 29.02
N VAL A 344 -7.30 -3.13 28.21
CA VAL A 344 -6.05 -3.72 28.70
C VAL A 344 -4.90 -2.75 28.50
N SER A 345 -4.21 -2.52 29.61
CA SER A 345 -3.13 -1.61 29.89
C SER A 345 -1.84 -1.89 29.09
N GLN A 346 -1.84 -1.71 27.78
CA GLN A 346 -0.59 -1.53 27.02
C GLN A 346 -0.10 -0.09 27.26
N HIS A 347 0.70 0.11 28.31
CA HIS A 347 1.09 1.45 28.77
C HIS A 347 2.14 2.15 27.90
N GLU A 348 2.72 1.48 26.90
CA GLU A 348 3.70 2.09 26.02
C GLU A 348 3.44 1.57 24.60
N GLU A 349 2.83 2.40 23.74
CA GLU A 349 2.74 2.15 22.30
C GLU A 349 3.47 3.26 21.57
N THR A 350 4.26 2.88 20.58
CA THR A 350 4.82 3.85 19.63
C THR A 350 3.84 4.02 18.48
N VAL A 351 3.47 5.27 18.19
CA VAL A 351 2.55 5.59 17.10
C VAL A 351 3.32 6.18 15.92
N LEU A 352 3.23 5.49 14.79
CA LEU A 352 3.66 6.01 13.49
C LEU A 352 2.45 6.62 12.79
N HIS A 353 2.50 7.92 12.51
CA HIS A 353 1.47 8.64 11.77
C HIS A 353 1.95 8.90 10.35
N TYR A 354 1.32 8.23 9.40
CA TYR A 354 1.41 8.58 7.99
C TYR A 354 0.19 9.41 7.62
N LYS A 355 0.41 10.58 7.04
CA LYS A 355 -0.65 11.44 6.50
C LYS A 355 -0.39 11.66 5.03
N SER A 356 -1.44 11.62 4.24
CA SER A 356 -1.38 12.07 2.86
C SER A 356 -2.56 12.96 2.50
N THR A 357 -2.28 14.03 1.75
CA THR A 357 -3.28 14.96 1.24
C THR A 357 -3.16 14.98 -0.27
N THR A 358 -4.23 14.57 -0.95
CA THR A 358 -4.30 14.44 -2.39
C THR A 358 -5.19 15.52 -2.96
N ARG A 359 -4.71 16.17 -4.03
CA ARG A 359 -5.49 17.08 -4.86
C ARG A 359 -5.46 16.61 -6.31
N MET A 360 -6.62 16.23 -6.84
CA MET A 360 -6.79 15.77 -8.23
C MET A 360 -7.51 16.83 -9.06
N SER A 361 -7.33 16.80 -10.38
CA SER A 361 -8.06 17.64 -11.34
C SER A 361 -9.03 16.79 -12.17
N PRO A 362 -10.31 16.68 -11.75
CA PRO A 362 -11.38 15.94 -12.45
C PRO A 362 -11.46 16.19 -13.96
N THR A 363 -11.30 17.44 -14.37
CA THR A 363 -11.39 17.87 -15.76
C THR A 363 -10.30 17.32 -16.69
N LYS A 364 -9.26 16.71 -16.13
CA LYS A 364 -8.15 16.09 -16.86
C LYS A 364 -8.23 14.57 -16.88
N PHE A 365 -9.29 14.00 -16.35
CA PHE A 365 -9.53 12.57 -16.46
C PHE A 365 -9.94 12.23 -17.90
N LEU A 366 -9.64 11.01 -18.30
CA LEU A 366 -10.08 10.50 -19.59
C LEU A 366 -11.61 10.41 -19.61
N THR A 367 -12.24 10.67 -20.76
CA THR A 367 -13.69 10.62 -20.90
C THR A 367 -14.23 9.21 -20.59
N GLY A 368 -15.21 9.12 -19.69
CA GLY A 368 -15.78 7.85 -19.19
C GLY A 368 -15.17 7.32 -17.88
N TYR A 369 -14.29 8.09 -17.23
CA TYR A 369 -13.66 7.72 -15.96
C TYR A 369 -13.82 8.81 -14.91
N GLU A 370 -14.53 8.50 -13.84
CA GLU A 370 -14.90 9.48 -12.80
C GLU A 370 -14.16 9.23 -11.46
N GLN A 371 -13.33 8.18 -11.38
CA GLN A 371 -12.73 7.77 -10.12
C GLN A 371 -11.30 7.27 -10.26
N THR A 372 -10.54 7.36 -9.16
CA THR A 372 -9.25 6.67 -9.03
C THR A 372 -9.30 5.72 -7.85
N ARG A 373 -8.54 4.64 -7.93
CA ARG A 373 -8.27 3.75 -6.80
C ARG A 373 -6.82 3.95 -6.38
N GLU A 374 -6.63 4.28 -5.12
CA GLU A 374 -5.30 4.27 -4.50
C GLU A 374 -5.13 2.97 -3.72
N SER A 375 -3.97 2.35 -3.86
CA SER A 375 -3.57 1.13 -3.18
C SER A 375 -2.21 1.37 -2.53
N ILE A 376 -2.18 1.34 -1.20
CA ILE A 376 -0.98 1.49 -0.40
C ILE A 376 -0.59 0.10 0.10
N MET A 377 0.57 -0.38 -0.32
CA MET A 377 1.20 -1.56 0.22
C MET A 377 2.06 -1.14 1.42
N LEU A 378 1.67 -1.62 2.60
CA LEU A 378 2.38 -1.44 3.86
C LEU A 378 3.17 -2.72 4.17
N ASP A 379 4.49 -2.70 4.01
CA ASP A 379 5.40 -3.81 4.31
C ASP A 379 5.91 -3.70 5.76
N LEU A 380 5.40 -4.57 6.63
CA LEU A 380 5.73 -4.60 8.05
C LEU A 380 7.04 -5.36 8.35
N ARG A 381 7.80 -5.78 7.33
CA ARG A 381 9.10 -6.46 7.50
C ARG A 381 10.10 -5.61 8.30
N THR A 382 10.02 -4.29 8.20
CA THR A 382 10.86 -3.38 8.97
C THR A 382 10.61 -3.53 10.49
N ILE A 383 9.37 -3.81 10.88
CA ILE A 383 8.98 -4.04 12.28
C ILE A 383 9.30 -5.47 12.73
N THR A 384 9.22 -6.47 11.84
CA THR A 384 9.50 -7.87 12.23
C THR A 384 10.94 -8.13 12.67
N ARG A 385 11.87 -7.26 12.25
CA ARG A 385 13.25 -7.29 12.76
C ARG A 385 13.35 -7.04 14.27
N LEU A 386 12.38 -6.30 14.83
CA LEU A 386 12.29 -5.99 16.25
C LEU A 386 11.57 -7.06 17.06
N MET A 387 10.94 -8.05 16.41
CA MET A 387 10.23 -9.12 17.08
C MET A 387 11.19 -10.20 17.58
N GLU A 388 11.02 -10.63 18.82
CA GLU A 388 11.82 -11.70 19.41
C GLU A 388 11.66 -13.01 18.62
N LYS A 389 12.76 -13.75 18.47
CA LYS A 389 12.69 -15.14 18.00
C LYS A 389 12.35 -16.01 19.20
N GLY A 390 11.13 -16.52 19.27
CA GLY A 390 10.77 -17.42 20.35
C GLY A 390 9.42 -18.08 20.14
N SER A 391 9.38 -19.37 20.44
CA SER A 391 8.14 -20.05 20.75
C SER A 391 8.07 -20.28 22.25
N GLN A 392 6.94 -19.93 22.85
CA GLN A 392 6.65 -20.25 24.23
C GLN A 392 6.05 -21.65 24.28
N LYS A 393 6.57 -22.49 25.17
CA LYS A 393 5.99 -23.80 25.43
C LYS A 393 4.80 -23.62 26.36
N ILE A 394 3.61 -23.96 25.89
CA ILE A 394 2.41 -24.03 26.70
C ILE A 394 2.18 -25.50 27.03
N TYR A 395 1.93 -25.77 28.30
CA TYR A 395 1.56 -27.09 28.79
C TYR A 395 0.07 -27.07 29.08
N GLN A 396 -0.69 -27.98 28.49
CA GLN A 396 -2.12 -28.13 28.74
C GLN A 396 -2.37 -29.52 29.28
N LEU A 397 -3.30 -29.63 30.23
CA LEU A 397 -3.78 -30.92 30.72
C LEU A 397 -5.06 -31.25 29.93
N LYS A 398 -5.01 -32.28 29.08
CA LYS A 398 -6.18 -32.85 28.40
C LYS A 398 -6.30 -34.32 28.78
N ASP A 399 -7.45 -34.71 29.31
CA ASP A 399 -7.77 -36.10 29.66
C ASP A 399 -6.71 -36.80 30.53
N GLY A 400 -6.15 -36.07 31.52
CA GLY A 400 -5.14 -36.60 32.45
C GLY A 400 -3.72 -36.72 31.86
N GLN A 401 -3.52 -36.37 30.59
CA GLN A 401 -2.20 -36.29 29.96
C GLN A 401 -1.77 -34.84 29.77
N VAL A 402 -0.49 -34.56 30.04
CA VAL A 402 0.10 -33.24 29.79
C VAL A 402 0.55 -33.17 28.33
N SER A 403 -0.17 -32.39 27.53
CA SER A 403 0.28 -32.02 26.18
C SER A 403 1.19 -30.80 26.24
N LYS A 404 2.22 -30.81 25.40
CA LYS A 404 3.17 -29.71 25.26
C LYS A 404 3.07 -29.17 23.84
N GLU A 405 2.68 -27.91 23.72
CA GLU A 405 2.58 -27.21 22.44
C GLU A 405 3.54 -26.04 22.39
N SER A 406 4.27 -25.93 21.28
CA SER A 406 5.17 -24.81 21.01
C SER A 406 4.38 -23.73 20.29
N VAL A 407 4.04 -22.65 20.99
CA VAL A 407 3.24 -21.54 20.45
C VAL A 407 4.13 -20.37 20.12
N GLU A 408 4.14 -19.93 18.86
CA GLU A 408 4.88 -18.74 18.45
C GLU A 408 4.30 -17.48 19.10
N LYS A 409 5.18 -16.58 19.56
CA LYS A 409 4.78 -15.28 20.10
C LYS A 409 4.08 -14.47 18.99
N ARG A 410 2.84 -14.04 19.25
CA ARG A 410 2.05 -13.19 18.36
C ARG A 410 2.08 -11.76 18.88
N HIS A 411 2.31 -10.81 17.97
CA HIS A 411 2.24 -9.39 18.25
C HIS A 411 0.99 -8.80 17.59
N LEU A 412 0.34 -7.90 18.31
CA LEU A 412 -0.83 -7.18 17.83
C LEU A 412 -0.43 -5.75 17.46
N ILE A 413 -0.53 -5.41 16.17
CA ILE A 413 -0.40 -4.04 15.68
C ILE A 413 -1.80 -3.50 15.42
N ASN A 414 -2.13 -2.32 15.91
CA ASN A 414 -3.41 -1.68 15.56
C ASN A 414 -3.17 -0.70 14.42
N LEU A 415 -3.99 -0.79 13.38
CA LEU A 415 -4.06 0.18 12.30
C LEU A 415 -5.37 0.95 12.46
N VAL A 416 -5.28 2.27 12.60
CA VAL A 416 -6.46 3.15 12.55
C VAL A 416 -6.32 4.03 11.32
N THR A 417 -7.28 4.00 10.41
CA THR A 417 -7.33 4.92 9.27
C THR A 417 -8.36 6.00 9.52
N ARG A 418 -8.07 7.21 9.04
CA ARG A 418 -9.04 8.30 8.95
C ARG A 418 -9.12 8.82 7.53
N GLU A 419 -10.30 8.61 6.94
CA GLU A 419 -10.86 9.20 5.75
C GLU A 419 -11.34 10.65 5.94
N LYS A 420 -10.79 11.68 5.29
CA LYS A 420 -11.48 12.99 5.15
C LYS A 420 -11.69 13.35 3.67
N VAL A 421 -12.93 13.55 3.26
CA VAL A 421 -13.30 13.94 1.88
C VAL A 421 -13.95 15.32 1.88
N ASP A 422 -13.38 16.24 1.08
CA ASP A 422 -13.83 17.64 0.94
C ASP A 422 -14.20 18.32 2.27
N ASP A 423 -13.46 18.00 3.33
CA ASP A 423 -13.62 18.48 4.71
C ASP A 423 -15.00 18.25 5.37
N LYS A 424 -15.86 17.42 4.78
CA LYS A 424 -17.23 17.18 5.27
C LYS A 424 -17.41 15.80 5.89
N THR A 425 -16.96 14.75 5.22
CA THR A 425 -17.16 13.38 5.70
C THR A 425 -15.88 12.86 6.34
N ILE A 426 -15.98 12.46 7.62
CA ILE A 426 -14.90 11.83 8.37
C ILE A 426 -15.28 10.37 8.60
N SER A 427 -14.53 9.45 8.00
CA SER A 427 -14.68 8.02 8.23
C SER A 427 -13.47 7.50 9.00
N ILE A 428 -13.68 6.94 10.18
CA ILE A 428 -12.61 6.32 10.96
C ILE A 428 -12.87 4.82 11.02
N GLN A 429 -11.84 4.04 10.78
CA GLN A 429 -11.90 2.59 10.80
C GLN A 429 -10.67 2.04 11.52
N ARG A 430 -10.84 0.89 12.18
CA ARG A 430 -9.78 0.23 12.94
C ARG A 430 -9.64 -1.21 12.50
N TRP A 431 -8.39 -1.65 12.39
CA TRP A 431 -8.02 -3.04 12.14
C TRP A 431 -7.00 -3.50 13.18
N LYS A 432 -7.18 -4.72 13.64
CA LYS A 432 -6.17 -5.48 14.38
C LYS A 432 -5.37 -6.30 13.38
N VAL A 433 -4.08 -6.06 13.32
CA VAL A 433 -3.14 -6.84 12.52
C VAL A 433 -2.40 -7.78 13.47
N ILE A 434 -2.74 -9.07 13.41
CA ILE A 434 -2.11 -10.11 14.21
C ILE A 434 -0.99 -10.70 13.37
N MET A 435 0.24 -10.64 13.87
CA MET A 435 1.39 -11.14 13.14
C MET A 435 2.44 -11.77 14.05
N ASN A 436 3.25 -12.63 13.47
CA ASN A 436 4.48 -13.14 14.09
C ASN A 436 5.68 -12.62 13.27
N ARG A 437 6.88 -13.05 13.65
CA ARG A 437 8.10 -12.67 12.92
C ARG A 437 8.10 -13.14 11.46
N SER A 438 7.41 -14.22 11.14
CA SER A 438 7.45 -14.90 9.84
C SER A 438 6.41 -14.36 8.84
N LYS A 439 5.21 -14.00 9.30
CA LYS A 439 4.10 -13.55 8.46
C LYS A 439 3.01 -12.83 9.26
N ILE A 440 2.12 -12.15 8.52
CA ILE A 440 0.82 -11.73 9.04
C ILE A 440 -0.06 -12.97 9.16
N VAL A 441 -0.58 -13.19 10.36
CA VAL A 441 -1.45 -14.34 10.67
C VAL A 441 -2.88 -14.01 10.29
N ASP A 442 -3.36 -12.85 10.76
CA ASP A 442 -4.76 -12.47 10.61
C ASP A 442 -4.96 -10.94 10.63
N ILE A 443 -6.09 -10.48 10.08
CA ILE A 443 -6.52 -9.09 10.09
C ILE A 443 -8.00 -9.03 10.47
N GLU A 444 -8.30 -8.47 11.63
CA GLU A 444 -9.67 -8.32 12.09
C GLU A 444 -10.11 -6.85 11.94
N PRO A 445 -11.13 -6.54 11.13
CA PRO A 445 -11.78 -5.24 11.18
C PRO A 445 -12.55 -5.12 12.51
N ILE A 446 -12.36 -3.99 13.20
CA ILE A 446 -13.20 -3.60 14.33
C ILE A 446 -14.09 -2.50 13.80
N GLU A 447 -15.34 -2.83 13.51
CA GLU A 447 -16.34 -1.83 13.17
C GLU A 447 -16.45 -0.84 14.34
N THR A 448 -16.26 0.46 14.10
CA THR A 448 -17.07 1.52 14.72
C THR A 448 -16.72 2.97 14.31
N TYR A 449 -17.80 3.77 14.29
CA TYR A 449 -17.96 5.23 14.21
C TYR A 449 -17.97 5.88 12.81
N ASN A 450 -19.15 5.92 12.19
CA ASN A 450 -19.52 7.01 11.30
C ASN A 450 -19.89 8.20 12.21
N GLY A 451 -19.13 9.28 12.15
CA GLY A 451 -19.57 10.53 12.77
C GLY A 451 -20.70 11.10 11.93
N GLU A 452 -21.93 11.01 12.42
CA GLU A 452 -22.97 12.02 12.14
C GLU A 452 -22.76 13.22 13.05
#